data_AF-A0AAF0DHX6-F1
#
_entry.id   AF-A0AAF0DHX6-F1
#
_cell.length_a   1.000
_cell.length_b   1.000
_cell.length_c   1.000
_cell.angle_alpha   90.00
_cell.angle_beta   90.00
_cell.angle_gamma   90.00
#
_symmetry.space_group_name_H-M   'P 1'
#
loop_
_entity.id
_entity.type
_entity.pdbx_description
1 polymer ?
#
loop_
_entity_poly.entity_id
_entity_poly.type
_entity_poly.pdbx_seq_one_letter_code
_entity_poly.pdbx_strand_id
1 'polypeptide(L)'
;MRVASLILGLAAICSPAAAIRTCGAKPPQAFLDASTVLYSKLEGSQPVADGPVEVRAFFHVVTKGPKVQDGNLTEETMRKQFDVLQKEFARYSIQFQLANTTRTINTDWAAGKDELGMKEALRQGSYADLNFYFLPNMGDLLGVSLRLYALNKTLEAN
;
A
#
# COMPACT_ATOMS: atom_id res chain seq x y z
N MET A 1 62.40 -28.54 29.42
CA MET A 1 62.04 -27.13 29.17
C MET A 1 60.73 -27.10 28.40
N ARG A 2 59.68 -26.59 29.04
CA ARG A 2 58.35 -26.32 28.46
C ARG A 2 58.39 -24.94 27.81
N VAL A 3 57.80 -24.76 26.63
CA VAL A 3 56.76 -23.73 26.35
C VAL A 3 56.01 -24.18 25.08
N ALA A 4 54.73 -24.53 25.24
CA ALA A 4 53.80 -24.67 24.12
C ALA A 4 53.20 -23.29 23.83
N SER A 5 53.35 -22.79 22.60
CA SER A 5 52.80 -21.51 22.19
C SER A 5 51.40 -21.72 21.60
N LEU A 6 50.39 -21.28 22.34
CA LEU A 6 48.98 -21.27 21.95
C LEU A 6 48.70 -19.91 21.28
N ILE A 7 48.48 -19.89 19.96
CA ILE A 7 48.09 -18.66 19.25
C ILE A 7 46.57 -18.57 19.27
N LEU A 8 46.06 -17.59 20.03
CA LEU A 8 44.64 -17.26 20.15
C LEU A 8 44.21 -16.44 18.92
N GLY A 9 43.49 -17.07 17.98
CA GLY A 9 42.92 -16.39 16.83
C GLY A 9 41.69 -15.56 17.23
N LEU A 10 41.79 -14.23 17.12
CA LEU A 10 40.69 -13.30 17.36
C LEU A 10 39.72 -13.34 16.17
N ALA A 11 38.56 -13.98 16.34
CA ALA A 11 37.48 -13.91 15.36
C ALA A 11 36.84 -12.52 15.41
N ALA A 12 37.08 -11.70 14.38
CA ALA A 12 36.31 -10.48 14.16
C ALA A 12 34.89 -10.86 13.74
N ILE A 13 33.98 -10.89 14.71
CA ILE A 13 32.55 -11.02 14.46
C ILE A 13 32.10 -9.67 13.89
N CYS A 14 32.21 -9.51 12.58
CA CYS A 14 31.47 -8.49 11.85
C CYS A 14 30.01 -8.91 11.89
N SER A 15 29.26 -8.46 12.89
CA SER A 15 27.81 -8.57 12.86
C SER A 15 27.33 -7.80 11.63
N PRO A 16 26.68 -8.44 10.64
CA PRO A 16 25.91 -7.67 9.70
C PRO A 16 24.79 -7.02 10.53
N ALA A 17 24.80 -5.69 10.62
CA ALA A 17 23.63 -4.96 11.03
C ALA A 17 22.52 -5.30 10.03
N ALA A 18 21.73 -6.31 10.35
CA ALA A 18 20.48 -6.56 9.66
C ALA A 18 19.63 -5.31 9.93
N ALA A 19 19.56 -4.42 8.94
CA ALA A 19 18.64 -3.31 8.97
C ALA A 19 17.26 -3.90 9.29
N ILE A 20 16.73 -3.59 10.47
CA ILE A 20 15.35 -3.93 10.82
C ILE A 20 14.51 -3.17 9.82
N ARG A 21 14.07 -3.87 8.77
CA ARG A 21 12.96 -3.40 7.97
C ARG A 21 11.76 -3.43 8.91
N THR A 22 11.47 -2.28 9.50
CA THR A 22 10.29 -2.08 10.33
C THR A 22 9.11 -2.03 9.37
N CYS A 23 8.67 -3.19 8.91
CA CYS A 23 7.43 -3.34 8.19
C CYS A 23 6.31 -3.53 9.22
N GLY A 24 5.38 -2.59 9.22
CA GLY A 24 4.31 -2.50 10.19
C GLY A 24 4.09 -1.04 10.57
N ALA A 25 3.15 -0.38 9.92
CA ALA A 25 2.73 0.93 10.37
C ALA A 25 2.07 0.77 11.75
N LYS A 26 2.74 1.21 12.83
CA LYS A 26 2.08 1.34 14.13
C LYS A 26 0.92 2.33 13.96
N PRO A 27 -0.34 1.93 14.19
CA PRO A 27 -1.45 2.84 14.01
C PRO A 27 -1.30 4.05 14.94
N PRO A 28 -1.52 5.28 14.46
CA PRO A 28 -1.51 6.47 15.32
C PRO A 28 -2.67 6.40 16.32
N GLN A 29 -2.53 7.05 17.48
CA GLN A 29 -3.55 6.97 18.55
C GLN A 29 -4.95 7.40 18.06
N ALA A 30 -5.03 8.45 17.23
CA ALA A 30 -6.29 8.88 16.61
C ALA A 30 -6.95 7.80 15.72
N PHE A 31 -6.23 6.77 15.29
CA PHE A 31 -6.82 5.58 14.67
C PHE A 31 -7.48 4.68 15.69
N LEU A 32 -6.80 4.41 16.80
CA LEU A 32 -7.35 3.60 17.88
C LEU A 32 -8.61 4.27 18.44
N ASP A 33 -8.57 5.57 18.71
CA ASP A 33 -9.73 6.31 19.23
C ASP A 33 -10.91 6.29 18.26
N ALA A 34 -10.66 6.56 16.97
CA ALA A 34 -11.67 6.48 15.93
C ALA A 34 -12.25 5.07 15.77
N SER A 35 -11.40 4.04 15.86
CA SER A 35 -11.84 2.65 15.81
C SER A 35 -12.74 2.32 16.99
N THR A 36 -12.39 2.74 18.22
CA THR A 36 -13.21 2.54 19.42
C THR A 36 -14.56 3.23 19.29
N VAL A 37 -14.60 4.47 18.78
CA VAL A 37 -15.86 5.18 18.50
C VAL A 37 -16.70 4.41 17.49
N LEU A 38 -16.10 3.93 16.40
CA LEU A 38 -16.81 3.12 15.41
C LEU A 38 -17.36 1.84 16.03
N TYR A 39 -16.55 1.10 16.79
CA TYR A 39 -16.98 -0.12 17.49
C TYR A 39 -18.16 0.15 18.44
N SER A 40 -18.09 1.21 19.25
CA SER A 40 -19.18 1.58 20.16
C SER A 40 -20.49 1.96 19.44
N LYS A 41 -20.41 2.50 18.22
CA LYS A 41 -21.59 2.79 17.39
C LYS A 41 -22.18 1.55 16.73
N LEU A 42 -21.38 0.48 16.62
CA LEU A 42 -21.80 -0.81 16.09
C LEU A 42 -22.28 -1.77 17.19
N GLU A 43 -22.09 -1.44 18.48
CA GLU A 43 -22.63 -2.23 19.58
C GLU A 43 -24.17 -2.31 19.48
N GLY A 44 -24.70 -3.53 19.31
CA GLY A 44 -26.12 -3.79 19.08
C GLY A 44 -26.53 -3.81 17.59
N SER A 45 -25.64 -3.43 16.67
CA SER A 45 -25.83 -3.68 15.24
C SER A 45 -25.55 -5.15 14.97
N GLN A 46 -26.46 -5.85 14.30
CA GLN A 46 -26.16 -7.17 13.76
C GLN A 46 -24.97 -7.04 12.78
N PRO A 47 -24.02 -7.99 12.76
CA PRO A 47 -22.94 -7.95 11.77
C PRO A 47 -23.58 -7.98 10.38
N VAL A 48 -23.57 -6.84 9.69
CA VAL A 48 -24.01 -6.76 8.30
C VAL A 48 -22.82 -7.21 7.43
N ALA A 49 -22.65 -8.53 7.38
CA ALA A 49 -22.19 -9.27 6.22
C ALA A 49 -22.17 -10.76 6.62
N ASP A 50 -23.25 -11.49 6.35
CA ASP A 50 -23.29 -12.96 6.44
C ASP A 50 -22.58 -13.60 5.22
N GLY A 51 -21.56 -12.92 4.70
CA GLY A 51 -20.95 -13.18 3.40
C GLY A 51 -19.63 -12.43 3.22
N PRO A 52 -18.89 -12.72 2.14
CA PRO A 52 -17.61 -12.10 1.88
C PRO A 52 -17.74 -10.59 1.71
N VAL A 53 -16.77 -9.85 2.23
CA VAL A 53 -16.63 -8.41 1.98
C VAL A 53 -16.12 -8.23 0.55
N GLU A 54 -16.99 -7.74 -0.33
CA GLU A 54 -16.62 -7.44 -1.71
C GLU A 54 -16.13 -5.99 -1.85
N VAL A 55 -14.93 -5.82 -2.40
CA VAL A 55 -14.31 -4.51 -2.62
C VAL A 55 -13.99 -4.37 -4.09
N ARG A 56 -14.57 -3.38 -4.77
CA ARG A 56 -14.14 -3.08 -6.15
C ARG A 56 -12.81 -2.35 -6.13
N ALA A 57 -11.91 -2.76 -7.02
CA ALA A 57 -10.58 -2.20 -7.17
C ALA A 57 -10.45 -1.48 -8.51
N PHE A 58 -9.88 -0.28 -8.49
CA PHE A 58 -9.49 0.50 -9.66
C PHE A 58 -7.97 0.62 -9.69
N PHE A 59 -7.34 0.21 -10.77
CA PHE A 59 -5.89 0.33 -10.96
C PHE A 59 -5.58 1.54 -11.84
N HIS A 60 -4.69 2.41 -11.38
CA HIS A 60 -4.24 3.60 -12.10
C HIS A 60 -2.73 3.51 -12.29
N VAL A 61 -2.31 3.23 -13.52
CA VAL A 61 -0.89 3.24 -13.89
C VAL A 61 -0.53 4.64 -14.35
N VAL A 62 0.33 5.32 -13.58
CA VAL A 62 0.82 6.66 -13.92
C VAL A 62 2.25 6.54 -14.41
N THR A 63 2.52 7.00 -15.62
CA THR A 63 3.77 6.74 -16.33
C THR A 63 4.35 8.02 -16.93
N LYS A 64 5.66 8.03 -17.18
CA LYS A 64 6.34 9.13 -17.88
C LYS A 64 6.11 9.10 -19.40
N GLY A 65 5.68 7.95 -19.93
CA GLY A 65 5.56 7.72 -21.36
C GLY A 65 4.88 6.39 -21.69
N PRO A 66 4.73 6.06 -22.97
CA PRO A 66 3.96 4.90 -23.39
C PRO A 66 4.71 3.56 -23.23
N LYS A 67 6.03 3.57 -22.99
CA LYS A 67 6.83 2.35 -22.94
C LYS A 67 6.98 1.81 -21.51
N VAL A 68 7.26 0.52 -21.38
CA VAL A 68 7.50 -0.14 -20.08
C VAL A 68 8.63 0.53 -19.30
N GLN A 69 9.72 0.90 -19.99
CA GLN A 69 10.85 1.62 -19.42
C GLN A 69 10.48 3.00 -18.82
N ASP A 70 9.35 3.57 -19.23
CA ASP A 70 8.86 4.85 -18.73
C ASP A 70 7.95 4.68 -17.49
N GLY A 71 7.71 3.44 -17.07
CA GLY A 71 6.78 3.09 -15.98
C GLY A 71 5.44 2.54 -16.44
N ASN A 72 5.21 2.34 -17.75
CA ASN A 72 3.94 1.81 -18.24
C ASN A 72 3.85 0.30 -18.03
N LEU A 73 3.29 -0.11 -16.90
CA LEU A 73 3.15 -1.52 -16.53
C LEU A 73 2.24 -2.27 -17.51
N THR A 74 2.66 -3.48 -17.88
CA THR A 74 1.91 -4.34 -18.79
C THR A 74 0.62 -4.84 -18.13
N GLU A 75 -0.34 -5.24 -18.95
CA GLU A 75 -1.57 -5.87 -18.47
C GLU A 75 -1.27 -7.15 -17.67
N GLU A 76 -0.27 -7.94 -18.10
CA GLU A 76 0.16 -9.13 -17.39
C GLU A 76 0.65 -8.82 -15.97
N THR A 77 1.45 -7.76 -15.80
CA THR A 77 1.90 -7.32 -14.46
C THR A 77 0.72 -6.90 -13.60
N MET A 78 -0.27 -6.19 -14.16
CA MET A 78 -1.47 -5.78 -13.44
C MET A 78 -2.34 -6.96 -13.03
N ARG A 79 -2.50 -7.96 -13.91
CA ARG A 79 -3.21 -9.18 -13.58
C ARG A 79 -2.51 -9.95 -12.45
N LYS A 80 -1.19 -10.11 -12.52
CA LYS A 80 -0.40 -10.74 -11.43
C LYS A 80 -0.58 -10.01 -10.09
N GLN A 81 -0.58 -8.68 -10.10
CA GLN A 81 -0.81 -7.90 -8.88
C GLN A 81 -2.22 -8.12 -8.31
N PHE A 82 -3.23 -8.18 -9.19
CA PHE A 82 -4.60 -8.49 -8.77
C PHE A 82 -4.72 -9.91 -8.19
N ASP A 83 -4.06 -10.90 -8.79
CA ASP A 83 -4.03 -12.28 -8.29
C ASP A 83 -3.42 -12.38 -6.88
N VAL A 84 -2.39 -11.57 -6.59
CA VAL A 84 -1.81 -11.47 -5.24
C VAL A 84 -2.83 -10.91 -4.26
N LEU A 85 -3.57 -9.86 -4.61
CA LEU A 85 -4.61 -9.31 -3.73
C LEU A 85 -5.69 -10.36 -3.42
N GLN A 86 -6.16 -11.06 -4.45
CA GLN A 86 -7.16 -12.12 -4.28
C GLN A 86 -6.65 -13.22 -3.35
N LYS A 87 -5.42 -13.71 -3.57
CA LYS A 87 -4.84 -14.79 -2.79
C LYS A 87 -4.61 -14.42 -1.32
N GLU A 88 -4.01 -13.26 -1.07
CA GLU A 88 -3.60 -12.87 0.29
C GLU A 88 -4.79 -12.52 1.19
N PHE A 89 -5.89 -12.03 0.60
CA PHE A 89 -7.08 -11.60 1.33
C PHE A 89 -8.21 -12.65 1.39
N ALA A 90 -8.17 -13.70 0.56
CA ALA A 90 -9.16 -14.76 0.56
C ALA A 90 -9.37 -15.40 1.95
N ARG A 91 -8.29 -15.58 2.73
CA ARG A 91 -8.37 -16.16 4.09
C ARG A 91 -9.14 -15.30 5.10
N TYR A 92 -9.37 -14.03 4.77
CA TYR A 92 -10.09 -13.06 5.60
C TYR A 92 -11.51 -12.80 5.09
N SER A 93 -12.01 -13.62 4.17
CA SER A 93 -13.31 -13.42 3.51
C SER A 93 -13.45 -12.04 2.85
N ILE A 94 -12.33 -11.46 2.40
CA ILE A 94 -12.32 -10.23 1.60
C ILE A 94 -12.04 -10.64 0.16
N GLN A 95 -12.90 -10.21 -0.76
CA GLN A 95 -12.81 -10.48 -2.18
C GLN A 95 -12.71 -9.16 -2.95
N PHE A 96 -11.79 -9.10 -3.91
CA PHE A 96 -11.66 -7.96 -4.80
C PHE A 96 -12.30 -8.25 -6.16
N GLN A 97 -12.86 -7.20 -6.77
CA GLN A 97 -13.30 -7.21 -8.16
C GLN A 97 -12.57 -6.10 -8.91
N LEU A 98 -11.74 -6.44 -9.90
CA LEU A 98 -11.04 -5.42 -10.70
C LEU A 98 -12.04 -4.74 -11.64
N ALA A 99 -12.45 -3.51 -11.29
CA ALA A 99 -13.44 -2.76 -12.04
C ALA A 99 -12.84 -2.10 -13.29
N ASN A 100 -11.60 -1.59 -13.20
CA ASN A 100 -10.93 -0.97 -14.33
C ASN A 100 -9.40 -0.90 -14.12
N THR A 101 -8.65 -0.81 -15.22
CA THR A 101 -7.24 -0.44 -15.24
C THR A 101 -7.03 0.72 -16.20
N THR A 102 -6.64 1.88 -15.68
CA THR A 102 -6.36 3.08 -16.47
C THR A 102 -4.85 3.33 -16.58
N ARG A 103 -4.46 4.04 -17.64
CA ARG A 103 -3.08 4.44 -17.90
C ARG A 103 -3.02 5.94 -18.18
N THR A 104 -2.25 6.67 -17.40
CA THR A 104 -2.14 8.12 -17.50
C THR A 104 -0.68 8.51 -17.69
N ILE A 105 -0.39 9.21 -18.79
CA ILE A 105 0.94 9.79 -19.03
C ILE A 105 0.97 11.18 -18.37
N ASN A 106 1.70 11.31 -17.27
CA ASN A 106 1.94 12.57 -16.60
C ASN A 106 3.29 12.50 -15.88
N THR A 107 4.28 13.26 -16.36
CA THR A 107 5.66 13.18 -15.86
C THR A 107 5.84 13.73 -14.45
N ASP A 108 5.04 14.71 -14.03
CA ASP A 108 5.11 15.26 -12.67
C ASP A 108 4.55 14.27 -11.66
N TRP A 109 3.36 13.71 -11.92
CA TRP A 109 2.78 12.67 -11.08
C TRP A 109 3.64 11.40 -11.06
N ALA A 110 4.18 10.97 -12.20
CA ALA A 110 5.09 9.82 -12.27
C ALA A 110 6.42 10.04 -11.54
N ALA A 111 6.78 11.29 -11.23
CA ALA A 111 7.91 11.64 -10.38
C ALA A 111 7.53 11.78 -8.89
N GLY A 112 6.28 11.48 -8.52
CA GLY A 112 5.77 11.58 -7.15
C GLY A 112 5.39 13.00 -6.71
N LYS A 113 5.28 13.95 -7.65
CA LYS A 113 4.81 15.31 -7.34
C LYS A 113 3.29 15.36 -7.35
N ASP A 114 2.73 16.30 -6.59
CA ASP A 114 1.29 16.57 -6.55
C ASP A 114 0.44 15.30 -6.31
N GLU A 115 0.81 14.54 -5.29
CA GLU A 115 0.12 13.29 -4.94
C GLU A 115 -1.38 13.50 -4.67
N LEU A 116 -1.74 14.60 -4.02
CA LEU A 116 -3.13 14.92 -3.69
C LEU A 116 -3.92 15.24 -4.96
N GLY A 117 -3.44 16.17 -5.80
CA GLY A 117 -4.11 16.52 -7.04
C GLY A 117 -4.23 15.34 -8.01
N MET A 118 -3.22 14.48 -8.08
CA MET A 118 -3.28 13.23 -8.83
C MET A 118 -4.42 12.32 -8.33
N LYS A 119 -4.49 12.08 -7.02
CA LYS A 119 -5.49 11.19 -6.43
C LYS A 119 -6.90 11.75 -6.57
N GLU A 120 -7.07 13.05 -6.42
CA GLU A 120 -8.36 13.72 -6.63
C GLU A 120 -8.81 13.62 -8.09
N ALA A 121 -7.90 13.83 -9.05
CA ALA A 121 -8.21 13.80 -10.47
C ALA A 121 -8.50 12.38 -11.01
N LEU A 122 -7.81 11.36 -10.47
CA LEU A 122 -7.87 10.00 -11.01
C LEU A 122 -8.83 9.07 -10.28
N ARG A 123 -9.27 9.43 -9.07
CA ARG A 123 -10.15 8.58 -8.25
C ARG A 123 -11.41 8.18 -9.01
N GLN A 124 -11.71 6.89 -8.97
CA GLN A 124 -12.93 6.31 -9.51
C GLN A 124 -13.73 5.60 -8.42
N GLY A 125 -15.04 5.56 -8.63
CA GLY A 125 -15.98 4.90 -7.73
C GLY A 125 -16.36 5.73 -6.50
N SER A 126 -17.01 5.05 -5.58
CA SER A 126 -17.55 5.55 -4.33
C SER A 126 -16.57 5.32 -3.17
N TYR A 127 -16.97 5.71 -1.97
CA TYR A 127 -16.20 5.47 -0.75
C TYR A 127 -16.01 3.97 -0.42
N ALA A 128 -16.85 3.09 -0.94
CA ALA A 128 -16.72 1.64 -0.79
C ALA A 128 -15.65 1.02 -1.71
N ASP A 129 -15.09 1.80 -2.64
CA ASP A 129 -14.18 1.31 -3.67
C ASP A 129 -12.72 1.69 -3.39
N LEU A 130 -11.81 0.76 -3.71
CA LEU A 130 -10.39 0.90 -3.51
C LEU A 130 -9.68 1.33 -4.80
N ASN A 131 -8.84 2.35 -4.71
CA ASN A 131 -8.07 2.89 -5.84
C ASN A 131 -6.58 2.65 -5.58
N PHE A 132 -5.92 1.94 -6.48
CA PHE A 132 -4.48 1.67 -6.45
C PHE A 132 -3.77 2.54 -7.49
N TYR A 133 -2.72 3.24 -7.06
CA TYR A 133 -1.91 4.08 -7.92
C TYR A 133 -0.50 3.47 -8.06
N PHE A 134 -0.12 3.14 -9.28
CA PHE A 134 1.18 2.58 -9.61
C PHE A 134 2.02 3.67 -10.25
N LEU A 135 3.09 4.07 -9.56
CA LEU A 135 4.03 5.10 -10.01
C LEU A 135 5.43 4.46 -10.17
N PRO A 136 6.21 4.84 -11.20
CA PRO A 136 7.56 4.32 -11.40
C PRO A 136 8.57 4.84 -10.40
N ASN A 137 8.27 5.95 -9.72
CA ASN A 137 9.15 6.54 -8.73
C ASN A 137 8.33 7.06 -7.54
N MET A 138 8.61 6.52 -6.36
CA MET A 138 8.09 6.98 -5.06
C MET A 138 9.23 7.31 -4.08
N GLY A 139 10.44 7.58 -4.60
CA GLY A 139 11.66 7.69 -3.79
C GLY A 139 12.08 6.35 -3.20
N ASP A 140 12.52 6.33 -1.93
CA ASP A 140 12.92 5.11 -1.21
C ASP A 140 11.73 4.26 -0.72
N LEU A 141 10.50 4.67 -1.03
CA LEU A 141 9.28 4.01 -0.58
C LEU A 141 8.80 3.00 -1.62
N LEU A 142 8.43 1.81 -1.15
CA LEU A 142 7.82 0.75 -1.99
C LEU A 142 6.30 0.92 -2.14
N GLY A 143 5.70 1.87 -1.42
CA GLY A 143 4.28 2.18 -1.45
C GLY A 143 3.87 3.10 -0.31
N VAL A 144 2.82 3.89 -0.54
CA VAL A 144 2.20 4.75 0.47
C VAL A 144 0.71 4.47 0.50
N SER A 145 0.16 4.21 1.69
CA SER A 145 -1.28 4.13 1.91
C SER A 145 -1.75 5.43 2.55
N LEU A 146 -2.69 6.12 1.90
CA LEU A 146 -3.30 7.33 2.46
C LEU A 146 -4.53 6.94 3.27
N ARG A 147 -4.58 7.38 4.52
CA ARG A 147 -5.72 7.14 5.41
C ARG A 147 -6.91 8.00 4.99
N LEU A 148 -8.10 7.43 5.06
CA LEU A 148 -9.40 8.04 4.72
C LEU A 148 -9.64 9.44 5.33
N TYR A 149 -9.03 9.74 6.49
CA TYR A 149 -9.16 11.05 7.13
C TYR A 149 -8.55 12.21 6.33
N ALA A 150 -7.57 11.95 5.46
CA ALA A 150 -6.96 13.01 4.65
C ALA A 150 -7.89 13.52 3.53
N LEU A 151 -8.79 12.67 3.04
CA LEU A 151 -9.73 13.02 1.95
C LEU A 151 -11.00 13.70 2.46
N ASN A 152 -11.44 13.43 3.70
CA ASN A 152 -12.64 14.10 4.22
C ASN A 152 -12.39 15.58 4.56
N LYS A 153 -11.15 15.96 4.88
CA LYS A 153 -10.81 17.37 5.13
C LYS A 153 -10.83 18.25 3.88
N THR A 154 -10.65 17.67 2.68
CA THR A 154 -10.75 18.42 1.42
C THR A 154 -12.16 18.39 0.83
N LEU A 155 -12.98 17.39 1.16
CA LEU A 155 -14.37 17.31 0.72
C LEU A 155 -15.35 18.15 1.56
N GLU A 156 -15.03 18.48 2.81
CA GLU A 156 -15.83 19.42 3.63
C GLU A 156 -15.42 20.89 3.46
N ALA A 157 -14.52 21.19 2.52
CA ALA A 157 -14.08 22.55 2.21
C ALA A 157 -14.82 23.19 1.00
N ASN A 158 -15.92 22.59 0.53
CA ASN A 158 -16.75 23.14 -0.55
C ASN A 158 -18.25 23.00 -0.26
#